data_AF-A0A4V1RG90-F1
#
_entry.id   AF-A0A4V1RG90-F1
#
_cell.length_a   1.000
_cell.length_b   1.000
_cell.length_c   1.000
_cell.angle_alpha   90.00
_cell.angle_beta   90.00
_cell.angle_gamma   90.00
#
_symmetry.space_group_name_H-M   'P 1'
#
loop_
_entity.id
_entity.type
_entity.pdbx_description
1 polymer ?
#
loop_
_entity_poly.entity_id
_entity_poly.type
_entity_poly.pdbx_seq_one_letter_code
_entity_poly.pdbx_strand_id
1 'polypeptide(L)'
;RELTKLHEECRRGLPAGLIAWYEAHPPKGEIVLLVGPPVEHGNEEVDADALMRSALAAHKPSQAAAQVAKATGMDRRELYARAMELQKE
;
A
#
# COMPACT_ATOMS: atom_id res chain seq x y z
N ARG A 1 -17.47 12.41 -19.36
CA ARG A 1 -18.69 13.20 -19.06
C ARG A 1 -19.64 13.02 -20.25
N GLU A 2 -20.86 12.50 -20.11
CA GLU A 2 -21.80 12.44 -21.25
C GLU A 2 -23.23 12.83 -20.87
N LEU A 3 -23.76 13.82 -21.60
CA LEU A 3 -24.96 13.65 -22.43
C LEU A 3 -24.95 14.75 -23.51
N THR A 4 -24.89 14.34 -24.78
CA THR A 4 -24.74 15.09 -26.05
C THR A 4 -23.29 15.27 -26.57
N LYS A 5 -23.07 14.79 -27.81
CA LYS A 5 -21.80 14.54 -28.52
C LYS A 5 -20.83 15.74 -28.71
N LEU A 6 -21.09 16.91 -28.14
CA LEU A 6 -20.25 18.11 -28.35
C LEU A 6 -19.40 18.52 -27.14
N HIS A 7 -19.67 18.02 -25.93
CA HIS A 7 -19.02 18.50 -24.69
C HIS A 7 -18.54 17.37 -23.77
N GLU A 8 -18.11 16.26 -24.35
CA GLU A 8 -17.48 15.19 -23.60
C GLU A 8 -16.04 15.56 -23.22
N GLU A 9 -15.75 15.60 -21.92
CA GLU A 9 -14.40 15.64 -21.38
C GLU A 9 -14.11 14.33 -20.64
N CYS A 10 -12.98 13.70 -20.99
CA CYS A 10 -12.41 12.57 -20.29
C CYS A 10 -10.99 12.94 -19.88
N ARG A 11 -10.74 12.99 -18.57
CA ARG A 11 -9.44 13.36 -18.01
C ARG A 11 -8.93 12.23 -17.13
N ARG A 12 -7.69 11.82 -17.38
CA ARG A 12 -6.98 10.81 -16.61
C ARG A 12 -5.79 11.47 -15.92
N GLY A 13 -5.50 11.05 -14.70
CA GLY A 13 -4.38 11.58 -13.94
C GLY A 13 -4.37 11.05 -12.51
N LEU A 14 -3.30 11.36 -11.79
CA LEU A 14 -3.24 11.11 -10.35
C LEU A 14 -4.23 12.02 -9.61
N PRO A 15 -4.76 11.60 -8.44
CA PRO A 15 -5.72 12.38 -7.68
C PRO A 15 -5.30 13.83 -7.46
N ALA A 16 -4.04 14.07 -7.07
CA ALA A 16 -3.51 15.41 -6.83
C ALA A 16 -3.61 16.32 -8.07
N GLY A 17 -3.28 15.79 -9.26
CA GLY A 17 -3.36 16.55 -10.51
C GLY A 17 -4.79 16.85 -10.92
N LEU A 18 -5.71 15.91 -10.68
CA LEU A 18 -7.14 16.10 -10.98
C LEU A 18 -7.77 17.13 -10.05
N ILE A 19 -7.42 17.12 -8.75
CA ILE A 19 -7.89 18.09 -7.77
C ILE A 19 -7.47 19.51 -8.19
N ALA A 20 -6.17 19.74 -8.38
CA ALA A 20 -5.65 21.05 -8.76
C ALA A 20 -6.30 21.57 -10.06
N TRP A 21 -6.56 20.67 -11.01
CA TRP A 21 -7.23 21.05 -12.25
C TRP A 21 -8.67 21.52 -12.03
N TYR A 22 -9.47 20.77 -11.27
CA TYR A 22 -10.89 21.08 -11.05
C TYR A 22 -11.11 22.20 -10.03
N GLU A 23 -10.12 22.53 -9.20
CA GLU A 23 -10.11 23.78 -8.43
C GLU A 23 -10.03 25.00 -9.35
N ALA A 24 -9.17 24.96 -10.37
CA ALA A 24 -9.04 26.04 -11.35
C ALA A 24 -10.16 26.03 -12.41
N HIS A 25 -10.74 24.86 -12.70
CA HIS A 25 -11.77 24.68 -13.72
C HIS A 25 -12.95 23.87 -13.16
N PRO A 26 -13.86 24.50 -12.39
CA PRO A 26 -14.96 23.80 -11.74
C PRO A 26 -15.80 23.00 -12.75
N PRO A 27 -16.01 21.69 -12.52
CA PRO A 27 -16.81 20.87 -13.43
C PRO A 27 -18.28 21.29 -13.36
N LYS A 28 -18.99 21.16 -14.49
CA LYS A 28 -20.43 21.46 -14.58
C LYS A 28 -21.24 20.18 -14.79
N GLY A 29 -22.28 19.99 -13.99
CA GLY A 29 -23.18 18.84 -14.10
C GLY A 29 -22.58 17.55 -13.51
N GLU A 30 -23.16 16.42 -13.87
CA GLU A 30 -22.74 15.11 -13.34
C GLU A 30 -21.39 14.66 -13.94
N ILE A 31 -20.59 14.00 -13.11
CA ILE A 31 -19.28 13.44 -13.46
C ILE A 31 -19.24 11.96 -13.09
N VAL A 32 -18.51 11.18 -13.89
CA VAL A 32 -18.20 9.77 -13.60
C VAL A 32 -16.74 9.70 -13.17
N LEU A 33 -16.47 9.20 -11.97
CA LEU A 33 -15.12 8.97 -11.47
C LEU A 33 -14.76 7.49 -11.56
N LEU A 34 -13.71 7.18 -12.31
CA LEU A 34 -13.15 5.84 -12.40
C LEU A 34 -11.88 5.80 -11.55
N VAL A 35 -11.90 5.01 -10.48
CA VAL A 35 -10.77 4.84 -9.57
C VAL A 35 -10.11 3.51 -9.90
N GLY A 36 -8.83 3.57 -10.31
CA GLY A 36 -8.03 2.36 -10.50
C GLY A 36 -7.71 1.67 -9.17
N PRO A 37 -7.34 0.39 -9.19
CA PRO A 37 -6.84 -0.28 -8.00
C PRO A 37 -5.62 0.46 -7.43
N PRO A 38 -5.29 0.27 -6.13
CA PRO A 38 -4.04 0.78 -5.59
C PRO A 38 -2.88 0.29 -6.45
N VAL A 39 -1.89 1.16 -6.65
CA VAL A 39 -0.61 0.73 -7.24
C VAL A 39 -0.06 -0.37 -6.34
N GLU A 40 0.27 -1.51 -6.94
CA GLU A 40 1.11 -2.52 -6.32
C GLU A 40 2.38 -1.78 -5.86
N HIS A 41 2.52 -1.60 -4.55
CA HIS A 41 3.78 -1.18 -3.97
C HIS A 41 4.66 -2.41 -4.13
N GLY A 42 5.24 -2.56 -5.32
CA GLY A 42 6.05 -3.71 -5.67
C GLY A 42 7.14 -3.81 -4.63
N ASN A 43 7.01 -4.78 -3.72
CA ASN A 43 7.85 -4.98 -2.55
C ASN A 43 8.56 -3.68 -2.13
N GLU A 44 7.85 -2.72 -1.54
CA GLU A 44 8.52 -1.89 -0.54
C GLU A 44 9.29 -2.91 0.31
N GLU A 45 10.63 -2.85 0.32
CA GLU A 45 11.46 -3.78 1.07
C GLU A 45 10.91 -3.79 2.49
N VAL A 46 10.07 -4.78 2.77
CA VAL A 46 9.38 -4.82 4.04
C VAL A 46 10.52 -5.07 5.00
N ASP A 47 10.80 -4.07 5.84
CA ASP A 47 11.87 -4.15 6.83
C ASP A 47 11.50 -5.24 7.84
N ALA A 48 11.86 -6.47 7.46
CA ALA A 48 11.52 -7.67 8.18
C ALA A 48 12.14 -7.63 9.57
N ASP A 49 13.29 -6.98 9.73
CA ASP A 49 13.95 -6.80 11.01
C ASP A 49 13.20 -5.81 11.90
N ALA A 50 12.71 -4.69 11.36
CA ALA A 50 11.86 -3.77 12.12
C ALA A 50 10.54 -4.43 12.56
N LEU A 51 9.88 -5.16 11.66
CA LEU A 51 8.70 -5.95 12.00
C LEU A 51 9.01 -7.03 13.03
N MET A 52 10.18 -7.66 12.94
CA MET A 52 10.59 -8.71 13.87
C MET A 52 10.90 -8.18 15.26
N ARG A 53 11.60 -7.05 15.36
CA ARG A 53 11.84 -6.36 16.64
C ARG A 53 10.52 -5.95 17.31
N SER A 54 9.58 -5.41 16.54
CA SER A 54 8.25 -5.06 17.04
C SER A 54 7.48 -6.30 17.53
N ALA A 55 7.45 -7.37 16.75
CA ALA A 55 6.74 -8.60 17.11
C ALA A 55 7.39 -9.33 18.32
N LEU A 56 8.71 -9.31 18.43
CA LEU A 56 9.45 -9.89 19.56
C LEU A 56 9.21 -9.15 20.88
N ALA A 57 8.80 -7.87 20.84
CA ALA A 57 8.45 -7.13 22.05
C ALA A 57 7.15 -7.65 22.70
N ALA A 58 6.24 -8.23 21.92
CA ALA A 58 4.93 -8.70 22.39
C ALA A 58 4.82 -10.24 22.44
N HIS A 59 5.63 -10.96 21.67
CA HIS A 59 5.45 -12.38 21.43
C HIS A 59 6.76 -13.18 21.50
N LYS A 60 6.64 -14.50 21.71
CA LYS A 60 7.79 -15.41 21.65
C LYS A 60 8.34 -15.48 20.21
N PRO A 61 9.64 -15.79 20.00
CA PRO A 61 10.26 -15.82 18.66
C PRO A 61 9.51 -16.64 17.61
N SER A 62 8.98 -17.80 18.00
CA SER A 62 8.19 -18.66 17.10
C SER A 62 6.87 -18.01 16.66
N GLN A 63 6.22 -17.26 17.56
CA GLN A 63 4.98 -16.54 17.27
C GLN A 63 5.25 -15.28 16.45
N ALA A 64 6.31 -14.54 16.80
CA ALA A 64 6.76 -13.37 16.05
C ALA A 64 7.10 -13.73 14.59
N ALA A 65 7.88 -14.79 14.38
CA ALA A 65 8.21 -15.30 13.04
C ALA A 65 6.97 -15.72 12.25
N ALA A 66 5.99 -16.39 12.88
CA ALA A 66 4.75 -16.77 12.22
C ALA A 66 3.89 -15.55 11.82
N GLN A 67 3.83 -14.52 12.66
CA GLN A 67 3.08 -13.30 12.39
C GLN A 67 3.69 -12.51 11.23
N VAL A 68 5.01 -12.34 11.22
CA VAL A 68 5.69 -11.60 10.15
C VAL A 68 5.68 -12.39 8.86
N ALA A 69 5.90 -13.71 8.88
CA ALA A 69 5.75 -14.56 7.69
C ALA A 69 4.37 -14.40 7.04
N LYS A 70 3.31 -14.30 7.84
CA LYS A 70 1.94 -14.09 7.34
C LYS A 70 1.74 -12.69 6.75
N ALA A 71 2.40 -11.67 7.31
CA ALA A 71 2.29 -10.29 6.87
C ALA A 71 3.12 -10.00 5.61
N THR A 72 4.29 -10.64 5.48
CA THR A 72 5.28 -10.35 4.42
C THR A 72 5.37 -11.42 3.35
N GLY A 73 4.84 -12.62 3.60
CA GLY A 73 4.99 -13.77 2.71
C GLY A 73 6.37 -14.43 2.75
N MET A 74 7.27 -13.98 3.64
CA MET A 74 8.62 -14.53 3.80
C MET A 74 8.61 -15.89 4.50
N ASP A 75 9.69 -16.66 4.31
CA ASP A 75 9.81 -17.99 4.92
C ASP A 75 9.89 -17.91 6.45
N ARG A 76 9.03 -18.68 7.13
CA ARG A 76 8.94 -18.68 8.59
C ARG A 76 10.22 -19.19 9.25
N ARG A 77 10.92 -20.14 8.62
CA ARG A 77 12.14 -20.75 9.17
C ARG A 77 13.30 -19.75 9.10
N GLU A 78 13.41 -19.01 8.00
CA GLU A 78 14.38 -17.91 7.87
C GLU A 78 14.12 -16.80 8.90
N LEU A 79 12.86 -16.36 9.03
CA LEU A 79 12.46 -15.36 10.02
C LEU A 79 12.71 -15.83 11.46
N TYR A 80 12.52 -17.12 11.75
CA TYR A 80 12.82 -17.67 13.08
C TYR A 80 14.32 -17.68 13.38
N ALA A 81 15.15 -18.07 12.40
CA ALA A 81 16.61 -17.98 12.54
C ALA A 81 17.05 -16.53 12.80
N ARG A 82 16.49 -15.58 12.02
CA ARG A 82 16.75 -14.15 12.20
C ARG A 82 16.31 -13.64 13.58
N ALA A 83 15.15 -14.07 14.07
CA ALA A 83 14.68 -13.72 15.41
C ALA A 83 15.65 -14.18 16.51
N MET A 84 16.28 -15.35 16.36
CA MET A 84 17.26 -15.86 17.32
C MET A 84 18.59 -15.09 17.28
N GLU A 85 18.94 -14.49 16.13
CA GLU A 85 20.09 -13.58 16.01
C GLU A 85 19.78 -12.23 16.67
N LEU A 86 18.61 -11.66 16.39
CA LEU A 86 18.15 -10.38 16.96
C LEU A 86 18.01 -10.41 18.49
N GLN A 87 17.78 -11.59 19.10
CA GLN A 87 17.76 -11.75 20.56
C GLN A 87 19.16 -11.80 21.19
N LYS A 88 20.21 -11.95 20.39
CA LYS A 88 21.61 -12.00 20.84
C LYS A 88 22.34 -10.67 20.65
N GLU A 89 21.81 -9.78 19.81
CA GLU A 89 22.20 -8.36 19.73
C GLU A 89 21.80 -7.61 21.00
#